data_AF-A0A7G5GWC8-F1
#
_entry.id   AF-A0A7G5GWC8-F1
#
_cell.length_a   1.000
_cell.length_b   1.000
_cell.length_c   1.000
_cell.angle_alpha   90.00
_cell.angle_beta   90.00
_cell.angle_gamma   90.00
#
_symmetry.space_group_name_H-M   'P 1'
#
loop_
_entity.id
_entity.type
_entity.pdbx_description
1 polymer ?
#
loop_
_entity_poly.entity_id
_entity_poly.type
_entity_poly.pdbx_seq_one_letter_code
_entity_poly.pdbx_strand_id
1 'polypeptide(L)'
;MKTLANLFDQFDHLDTSINKWLVANSILLLRICMGLVFLIFGFLKFFPGISPIEDLATRTTTVLTMRIFSGPRAMDFVAGLECIIGLCFLSGRFLRVGVWLMAIQLIGAMSPLLLFPGELFPGPLHAPTLAAQYILKDIILIAAGMVIASTWTGARIVAKPRSFRSTLRSRVAGVVRNQRTTLASN
;
A
#
# COMPACT_ATOMS: atom_id res chain seq x y z
N MET A 1 7.63 18.37 39.65
CA MET A 1 6.30 18.35 38.99
C MET A 1 6.21 19.29 37.78
N LYS A 2 6.65 20.57 37.86
CA LYS A 2 6.62 21.53 36.73
C LYS A 2 7.42 21.08 35.49
N THR A 3 8.59 20.46 35.69
CA THR A 3 9.46 19.99 34.61
C THR A 3 8.83 18.85 33.79
N LEU A 4 8.17 17.90 34.46
CA LEU A 4 7.44 16.82 33.78
C LEU A 4 6.22 17.35 33.02
N ALA A 5 5.47 18.30 33.59
CA ALA A 5 4.33 18.91 32.91
C ALA A 5 4.75 19.66 31.62
N ASN A 6 5.84 20.43 31.67
CA ASN A 6 6.38 21.12 30.48
C ASN A 6 6.85 20.15 29.40
N LEU A 7 7.46 19.02 29.77
CA LEU A 7 7.86 17.99 28.81
C LEU A 7 6.64 17.37 28.13
N PHE A 8 5.58 17.04 28.89
CA PHE A 8 4.36 16.48 28.31
C PHE A 8 3.65 17.47 27.38
N ASP A 9 3.59 18.75 27.74
CA ASP A 9 2.99 19.78 26.89
C ASP A 9 3.80 19.97 25.60
N GLN A 10 5.13 19.98 25.66
CA GLN A 10 6.00 20.02 24.47
C GLN A 10 5.80 18.79 23.57
N PHE A 11 5.69 17.60 24.15
CA PHE A 11 5.38 16.38 23.40
C PHE A 11 4.01 16.44 22.73
N ASP A 12 2.97 16.90 23.43
CA ASP A 12 1.62 17.03 22.89
C ASP A 12 1.59 18.04 21.72
N HIS A 13 2.37 19.12 21.80
CA HIS A 13 2.51 20.10 20.71
C HIS A 13 3.24 19.53 19.48
N LEU A 14 4.31 18.76 19.69
CA LEU A 14 5.03 18.08 18.61
C LEU A 14 4.16 17.02 17.95
N ASP A 15 3.49 16.17 18.74
CA ASP A 15 2.59 15.13 18.24
C ASP A 15 1.44 15.74 17.41
N THR A 16 0.83 16.82 17.90
CA THR A 16 -0.23 17.52 17.16
C THR A 16 0.28 18.09 15.83
N SER A 17 1.50 18.63 15.80
CA SER A 17 2.08 19.22 14.59
C SER A 17 2.44 18.16 13.56
N ILE A 18 3.06 17.06 14.00
CA ILE A 18 3.38 15.88 13.19
C ILE A 18 2.09 15.29 12.64
N ASN A 19 1.08 15.07 13.48
CA ASN A 19 -0.20 14.50 13.07
C ASN A 19 -0.89 15.36 12.00
N LYS A 20 -0.94 16.69 12.18
CA LYS A 20 -1.46 17.61 11.15
C LYS A 20 -0.72 17.46 9.82
N TRP A 21 0.61 17.38 9.85
CA TRP A 21 1.42 17.20 8.65
C TRP A 21 1.16 15.85 7.97
N LEU A 22 1.07 14.75 8.74
CA LEU A 22 0.75 13.42 8.21
C LEU A 22 -0.63 13.41 7.56
N VAL A 23 -1.64 13.96 8.21
CA VAL A 23 -3.00 14.00 7.68
C VAL A 23 -3.08 14.81 6.39
N ALA A 24 -2.35 15.92 6.30
CA ALA A 24 -2.33 16.75 5.11
C ALA A 24 -1.58 16.11 3.92
N ASN A 25 -0.46 15.41 4.18
CA ASN A 25 0.47 15.00 3.12
C ASN A 25 0.49 13.49 2.81
N SER A 26 0.02 12.63 3.71
CA SER A 26 0.13 11.16 3.56
C SER A 26 -0.48 10.64 2.25
N ILE A 27 -1.67 11.11 1.89
CA ILE A 27 -2.37 10.68 0.67
C ILE A 27 -1.64 11.18 -0.58
N LEU A 28 -1.15 12.42 -0.56
CA LEU A 28 -0.39 12.99 -1.67
C LEU A 28 0.91 12.21 -1.89
N LEU A 29 1.64 11.95 -0.80
CA LEU A 29 2.89 11.19 -0.83
C LEU A 29 2.66 9.76 -1.32
N LEU A 30 1.63 9.08 -0.80
CA LEU A 30 1.23 7.75 -1.23
C LEU A 30 0.97 7.70 -2.73
N ARG A 31 0.26 8.70 -3.25
CA ARG A 31 -0.04 8.83 -4.68
C ARG A 31 1.21 9.03 -5.53
N ILE A 32 2.12 9.92 -5.10
CA ILE A 32 3.36 10.19 -5.83
C ILE A 32 4.26 8.95 -5.82
N CYS A 33 4.47 8.32 -4.66
CA CYS A 33 5.27 7.11 -4.53
C CYS A 33 4.71 5.97 -5.41
N MET A 34 3.39 5.76 -5.39
CA MET A 34 2.75 4.78 -6.25
C MET A 34 2.96 5.11 -7.74
N GLY A 35 2.77 6.37 -8.13
CA GLY A 35 2.98 6.80 -9.52
C GLY A 35 4.41 6.57 -10.01
N LEU A 36 5.40 6.91 -9.18
CA LEU A 36 6.82 6.66 -9.47
C LEU A 36 7.13 5.17 -9.58
N VAL A 37 6.61 4.36 -8.66
CA VAL A 37 6.78 2.90 -8.67
C VAL A 37 6.27 2.30 -9.98
N PHE A 38 5.05 2.64 -10.41
CA PHE A 38 4.50 2.16 -11.67
C PHE A 38 5.26 2.68 -12.90
N LEU A 39 5.67 3.95 -12.90
CA LEU A 39 6.45 4.52 -14.00
C LEU A 39 7.82 3.87 -14.15
N ILE A 40 8.56 3.71 -13.06
CA ILE A 40 9.90 3.13 -13.09
C ILE A 40 9.82 1.66 -13.48
N PHE A 41 8.91 0.87 -12.87
CA PHE A 41 8.77 -0.53 -13.23
C PHE A 41 8.25 -0.74 -14.65
N GLY A 42 7.30 0.08 -15.12
CA GLY A 42 6.84 0.06 -16.50
C GLY A 42 7.95 0.43 -17.48
N PHE A 43 8.71 1.49 -17.20
CA PHE A 43 9.80 1.93 -18.06
C PHE A 43 10.92 0.88 -18.15
N LEU A 44 11.27 0.23 -17.03
CA LEU A 44 12.29 -0.82 -17.01
C LEU A 44 11.91 -2.04 -17.86
N LYS A 45 10.61 -2.31 -18.06
CA LYS A 45 10.15 -3.45 -18.88
C LYS A 45 10.37 -3.27 -20.38
N PHE A 46 10.66 -2.05 -20.87
CA PHE A 46 11.08 -1.86 -22.26
C PHE A 46 12.50 -2.36 -22.53
N PHE A 47 13.30 -2.62 -21.49
CA PHE A 47 14.68 -3.07 -21.61
C PHE A 47 14.77 -4.57 -21.29
N PRO A 48 15.03 -5.44 -22.29
CA PRO A 48 15.12 -6.88 -22.09
C PRO A 48 16.33 -7.25 -21.23
N GLY A 49 16.17 -8.24 -20.34
CA GLY A 49 17.24 -8.82 -19.52
C GLY A 49 17.55 -8.09 -18.21
N ILE A 50 16.81 -7.02 -17.88
CA ILE A 50 17.03 -6.23 -16.64
C ILE A 50 16.12 -6.72 -15.50
N SER A 51 14.95 -7.30 -15.82
CA SER A 51 13.97 -7.69 -14.80
C SER A 51 14.21 -9.12 -14.30
N PRO A 52 14.39 -9.34 -12.97
CA PRO A 52 14.59 -10.67 -12.39
C PRO A 52 13.45 -11.67 -12.62
N ILE A 53 12.29 -11.19 -13.09
CA ILE A 53 11.01 -11.94 -13.21
C ILE A 53 10.52 -12.02 -14.65
N GLU A 54 11.28 -11.48 -15.61
CA GLU A 54 10.88 -11.38 -17.02
C GLU A 54 10.37 -12.71 -17.59
N ASP A 55 11.11 -13.81 -17.35
CA ASP A 55 10.74 -15.14 -17.82
C ASP A 55 9.41 -15.62 -17.24
N LEU A 56 9.21 -15.45 -15.93
CA LEU A 56 7.98 -15.86 -15.25
C LEU A 56 6.79 -15.00 -15.70
N ALA A 57 7.00 -13.68 -15.84
CA ALA A 57 5.99 -12.76 -16.33
C ALA A 57 5.58 -13.07 -17.78
N THR A 58 6.54 -13.43 -18.64
CA THR A 58 6.29 -13.73 -20.06
C THR A 58 5.48 -15.00 -20.22
N ARG A 59 5.81 -16.05 -19.46
CA ARG A 59 5.05 -17.30 -19.42
C ARG A 59 3.63 -17.08 -18.92
N THR A 60 3.48 -16.33 -17.83
CA THR A 60 2.17 -16.00 -17.25
C THR A 60 1.31 -15.22 -18.24
N THR A 61 1.87 -14.19 -18.86
CA THR A 61 1.16 -13.38 -19.85
C THR A 61 0.71 -14.24 -21.03
N THR A 62 1.56 -15.16 -21.50
CA THR A 62 1.23 -16.09 -22.59
C THR A 62 0.07 -17.02 -22.23
N VAL A 63 0.01 -17.50 -20.99
CA VAL A 63 -1.10 -18.33 -20.50
C VAL A 63 -2.39 -17.51 -20.41
N LEU A 64 -2.32 -16.32 -19.82
CA LEU A 64 -3.47 -15.43 -19.65
C LEU A 64 -4.05 -14.91 -20.98
N THR A 65 -3.20 -14.63 -21.97
CA THR A 65 -3.64 -14.17 -23.30
C THR A 65 -4.06 -15.31 -24.21
N MET A 66 -4.25 -16.54 -23.69
CA MET A 66 -4.59 -17.74 -24.46
C MET A 66 -3.68 -17.94 -25.67
N ARG A 67 -2.39 -17.57 -25.56
CA ARG A 67 -1.38 -17.54 -26.64
C ARG A 67 -1.69 -16.60 -27.81
N ILE A 68 -2.71 -15.74 -27.74
CA ILE A 68 -3.07 -14.78 -28.80
C ILE A 68 -2.08 -13.60 -28.84
N PHE A 69 -1.59 -13.18 -27.67
CA PHE A 69 -0.52 -12.19 -27.52
C PHE A 69 0.70 -12.86 -26.88
N SER A 70 1.54 -13.48 -27.71
CA SER A 70 2.78 -14.14 -27.25
C SER A 70 4.01 -13.25 -27.43
N GLY A 71 4.89 -13.24 -26.45
CA GLY A 71 6.25 -12.69 -26.58
C GLY A 71 6.38 -11.18 -26.30
N PRO A 72 7.36 -10.49 -26.94
CA PRO A 72 7.76 -9.12 -26.60
C PRO A 72 6.62 -8.10 -26.62
N ARG A 73 5.68 -8.23 -27.57
CA ARG A 73 4.57 -7.28 -27.74
C ARG A 73 3.61 -7.26 -26.55
N ALA A 74 3.44 -8.39 -25.87
CA ALA A 74 2.58 -8.46 -24.69
C ALA A 74 3.25 -7.76 -23.49
N MET A 75 4.59 -7.86 -23.39
CA MET A 75 5.37 -7.12 -22.41
C MET A 75 5.39 -5.63 -22.68
N ASP A 76 5.53 -5.21 -23.94
CA ASP A 76 5.45 -3.79 -24.32
C ASP A 76 4.10 -3.18 -23.97
N PHE A 77 3.01 -3.94 -24.17
CA PHE A 77 1.68 -3.51 -23.79
C PHE A 77 1.55 -3.34 -22.27
N VAL A 78 2.03 -4.32 -21.50
CA VAL A 78 2.06 -4.25 -20.03
C VAL A 78 2.93 -3.08 -19.54
N ALA A 79 4.10 -2.87 -20.13
CA ALA A 79 4.99 -1.75 -19.85
C ALA A 79 4.30 -0.40 -20.12
N GLY A 80 3.63 -0.27 -21.26
CA GLY A 80 2.84 0.90 -21.62
C GLY A 80 1.69 1.15 -20.64
N LEU A 81 0.96 0.11 -20.24
CA LEU A 81 -0.09 0.21 -19.24
C LEU A 81 0.44 0.71 -17.90
N GLU A 82 1.55 0.16 -17.41
CA GLU A 82 2.17 0.57 -16.15
C GLU A 82 2.64 2.04 -16.19
N CYS A 83 3.21 2.48 -17.31
CA CYS A 83 3.55 3.88 -17.53
C CYS A 83 2.31 4.78 -17.51
N ILE A 84 1.22 4.40 -18.19
CA ILE A 84 -0.03 5.17 -18.17
C ILE A 84 -0.60 5.27 -16.76
N ILE A 85 -0.64 4.16 -16.02
CA ILE A 85 -1.09 4.12 -14.62
C ILE A 85 -0.24 5.07 -13.78
N GLY A 86 1.08 4.98 -13.88
CA GLY A 86 1.99 5.82 -13.11
C GLY A 86 1.86 7.31 -13.45
N LEU A 87 1.65 7.66 -14.73
CA LEU A 87 1.34 9.04 -15.16
C LEU A 87 0.00 9.53 -14.62
N CYS A 88 -1.04 8.69 -14.59
CA CYS A 88 -2.33 9.06 -13.98
C CYS A 88 -2.17 9.39 -12.49
N PHE A 89 -1.42 8.58 -11.74
CA PHE A 89 -1.16 8.85 -10.32
C PHE A 89 -0.30 10.08 -10.11
N LEU A 90 0.78 10.25 -10.88
CA LEU A 90 1.70 11.38 -10.74
C LEU A 90 1.05 12.72 -11.12
N SER A 91 0.33 12.77 -12.24
CA SER A 91 -0.39 13.96 -12.68
C SER A 91 -1.60 14.29 -11.80
N GLY A 92 -2.12 13.31 -11.05
CA GLY A 92 -3.38 13.47 -10.32
C GLY A 92 -4.61 13.58 -11.23
N ARG A 93 -4.46 13.38 -12.54
CA ARG A 93 -5.54 13.45 -13.53
C ARG A 93 -6.04 12.03 -13.82
N PHE A 94 -7.35 11.90 -14.05
CA PHE A 94 -8.00 10.61 -14.34
C PHE A 94 -7.71 9.51 -13.30
N LEU A 95 -7.55 9.87 -12.03
CA LEU A 95 -7.26 8.91 -10.95
C LEU A 95 -8.25 7.75 -10.90
N ARG A 96 -9.53 8.01 -11.22
CA ARG A 96 -10.54 6.95 -11.32
C ARG A 96 -10.16 5.88 -12.33
N VAL A 97 -9.73 6.28 -13.52
CA VAL A 97 -9.27 5.37 -14.56
C VAL A 97 -7.97 4.70 -14.13
N GLY A 98 -7.03 5.47 -13.56
CA GLY A 98 -5.74 4.95 -13.07
C GLY A 98 -5.87 3.80 -12.07
N VAL A 99 -6.75 3.90 -11.06
CA VAL A 99 -6.96 2.80 -10.09
C VAL A 99 -7.66 1.61 -10.73
N TRP A 100 -8.63 1.81 -11.63
CA TRP A 100 -9.28 0.69 -12.31
C TRP A 100 -8.30 -0.08 -13.19
N LEU A 101 -7.48 0.65 -13.97
CA LEU A 101 -6.39 0.07 -14.74
C LEU A 101 -5.39 -0.67 -13.84
N MET A 102 -4.99 -0.04 -12.73
CA MET A 102 -4.12 -0.65 -11.73
C MET A 102 -4.71 -1.95 -11.17
N ALA A 103 -5.99 -1.97 -10.82
CA ALA A 103 -6.64 -3.16 -10.27
C ALA A 103 -6.60 -4.33 -11.27
N ILE A 104 -6.92 -4.07 -12.54
CA ILE A 104 -6.85 -5.08 -13.61
C ILE A 104 -5.40 -5.56 -13.80
N GLN A 105 -4.45 -4.62 -13.88
CA GLN A 105 -3.03 -4.91 -14.03
C GLN A 105 -2.51 -5.79 -12.89
N LEU A 106 -2.88 -5.48 -11.65
CA LEU A 106 -2.46 -6.24 -10.47
C LEU A 106 -3.04 -7.64 -10.42
N ILE A 107 -4.27 -7.87 -10.90
CA ILE A 107 -4.81 -9.23 -11.05
C ILE A 107 -3.94 -10.04 -12.03
N GLY A 108 -3.55 -9.43 -13.15
CA GLY A 108 -2.63 -10.06 -14.11
C GLY A 108 -1.26 -10.35 -13.49
N ALA A 109 -0.66 -9.37 -12.82
CA ALA A 109 0.65 -9.50 -12.18
C ALA A 109 0.67 -10.54 -11.03
N MET A 110 -0.45 -10.72 -10.31
CA MET A 110 -0.58 -11.70 -9.22
C MET A 110 -0.96 -13.10 -9.70
N SER A 111 -1.43 -13.27 -10.94
CA SER A 111 -1.81 -14.59 -11.46
C SER A 111 -0.73 -15.70 -11.39
N PRO A 112 0.60 -15.42 -11.43
CA PRO A 112 1.61 -16.48 -11.26
C PRO A 112 1.51 -17.19 -9.91
N LEU A 113 0.98 -16.55 -8.85
CA LEU A 113 0.75 -17.20 -7.54
C LEU A 113 -0.17 -18.41 -7.66
N LEU A 114 -1.16 -18.35 -8.56
CA LEU A 114 -2.13 -19.41 -8.77
C LEU A 114 -1.68 -20.37 -9.87
N LEU A 115 -1.00 -19.86 -10.91
CA LEU A 115 -0.59 -20.65 -12.08
C LEU A 115 0.71 -21.42 -11.84
N PHE A 116 1.67 -20.85 -11.10
CA PHE A 116 3.02 -21.41 -10.90
C PHE A 116 3.47 -21.40 -9.43
N PRO A 117 2.65 -21.89 -8.47
CA PRO A 117 3.01 -21.87 -7.05
C PRO A 117 4.28 -22.67 -6.75
N GLY A 118 4.52 -23.76 -7.49
CA GLY A 118 5.71 -24.61 -7.32
C GLY A 118 7.03 -23.94 -7.71
N GLU A 119 7.01 -22.97 -8.64
CA GLU A 119 8.20 -22.18 -8.99
C GLU A 119 8.43 -21.04 -7.99
N LEU A 120 7.35 -20.53 -7.40
CA LEU A 120 7.39 -19.41 -6.45
C LEU A 120 7.80 -19.82 -5.04
N PHE A 121 7.40 -21.01 -4.60
CA PHE A 121 7.65 -21.56 -3.27
C PHE A 121 8.27 -22.96 -3.36
N PRO A 122 9.51 -23.09 -3.87
CA PRO A 122 10.14 -24.39 -4.04
C PRO A 122 10.64 -24.98 -2.70
N GLY A 123 10.82 -26.31 -2.71
CA GLY A 123 11.46 -27.05 -1.63
C GLY A 123 10.55 -27.37 -0.43
N PRO A 124 11.03 -28.21 0.50
CA PRO A 124 10.22 -28.74 1.61
C PRO A 124 9.74 -27.67 2.59
N LEU A 125 10.47 -26.56 2.71
CA LEU A 125 10.12 -25.43 3.58
C LEU A 125 9.23 -24.38 2.90
N HIS A 126 8.92 -24.53 1.59
CA HIS A 126 8.11 -23.57 0.81
C HIS A 126 8.56 -22.11 0.97
N ALA A 127 9.88 -21.87 0.91
CA ALA A 127 10.44 -20.54 1.08
C ALA A 127 10.17 -19.66 -0.15
N PRO A 128 9.79 -18.37 0.01
CA PRO A 128 9.48 -17.49 -1.11
C PRO A 128 10.75 -17.12 -1.89
N THR A 129 10.74 -17.41 -3.18
CA THR A 129 11.75 -16.90 -4.13
C THR A 129 11.74 -15.37 -4.21
N LEU A 130 12.79 -14.78 -4.81
CA LEU A 130 12.77 -13.35 -5.13
C LEU A 130 11.53 -12.99 -5.96
N ALA A 131 11.16 -13.84 -6.94
CA ALA A 131 9.95 -13.65 -7.73
C ALA A 131 8.68 -13.58 -6.87
N ALA A 132 8.54 -14.50 -5.92
CA ALA A 132 7.42 -14.50 -4.98
C ALA A 132 7.38 -13.23 -4.12
N GLN A 133 8.54 -12.76 -3.63
CA GLN A 133 8.63 -11.54 -2.84
C GLN A 133 8.23 -10.29 -3.62
N TYR A 134 8.70 -10.20 -4.87
CA TYR A 134 8.35 -9.10 -5.79
C TYR A 134 6.86 -9.07 -6.13
N ILE A 135 6.22 -10.23 -6.21
CA ILE A 135 4.77 -10.33 -6.44
C ILE A 135 4.03 -9.95 -5.13
N LEU A 136 4.44 -10.49 -3.98
CA LEU A 136 3.76 -10.25 -2.70
C LEU A 136 3.73 -8.77 -2.28
N LYS A 137 4.74 -7.96 -2.65
CA LYS A 137 4.71 -6.51 -2.36
C LYS A 137 3.54 -5.79 -3.04
N ASP A 138 2.97 -6.32 -4.11
CA ASP A 138 1.89 -5.65 -4.84
C ASP A 138 0.58 -5.64 -4.04
N ILE A 139 0.44 -6.49 -3.02
CA ILE A 139 -0.66 -6.42 -2.04
C ILE A 139 -0.68 -5.04 -1.35
N ILE A 140 0.49 -4.45 -1.11
CA ILE A 140 0.63 -3.11 -0.55
C ILE A 140 0.10 -2.06 -1.54
N LEU A 141 0.33 -2.25 -2.85
CA LEU A 141 -0.19 -1.37 -3.89
C LEU A 141 -1.71 -1.45 -4.00
N ILE A 142 -2.30 -2.64 -3.81
CA ILE A 142 -3.76 -2.81 -3.74
C ILE A 142 -4.31 -1.98 -2.56
N ALA A 143 -3.77 -2.16 -1.37
CA ALA A 143 -4.20 -1.43 -0.17
C ALA A 143 -4.06 0.09 -0.35
N ALA A 144 -2.93 0.54 -0.91
CA ALA A 144 -2.70 1.94 -1.22
C ALA A 144 -3.71 2.47 -2.26
N GLY A 145 -4.05 1.66 -3.26
CA GLY A 145 -5.04 1.98 -4.29
C GLY A 145 -6.43 2.18 -3.70
N MET A 146 -6.82 1.33 -2.74
CA MET A 146 -8.07 1.47 -1.99
C MET A 146 -8.10 2.78 -1.19
N VAL A 147 -6.98 3.14 -0.52
CA VAL A 147 -6.87 4.42 0.20
C VAL A 147 -7.06 5.59 -0.77
N ILE A 148 -6.39 5.59 -1.92
CA ILE A 148 -6.54 6.66 -2.92
C ILE A 148 -7.97 6.70 -3.47
N ALA A 149 -8.58 5.55 -3.76
CA ALA A 149 -9.96 5.47 -4.26
C ALA A 149 -10.99 5.99 -3.26
N SER A 150 -10.77 5.75 -1.95
CA SER A 150 -11.64 6.25 -0.87
C SER A 150 -11.73 7.78 -0.83
N THR A 151 -10.71 8.49 -1.34
CA THR A 151 -10.70 9.95 -1.35
C THR A 151 -11.76 10.54 -2.29
N TRP A 152 -12.20 9.78 -3.29
CA TRP A 152 -13.23 10.20 -4.26
C TRP A 152 -14.63 10.16 -3.68
N THR A 153 -14.89 9.27 -2.72
CA THR A 153 -16.17 9.20 -2.01
C THR A 153 -16.26 10.25 -0.89
N GLY A 154 -15.27 11.14 -0.79
CA GLY A 154 -15.22 12.19 0.22
C GLY A 154 -14.61 11.73 1.55
N ALA A 155 -14.06 10.52 1.63
CA ALA A 155 -13.34 10.10 2.83
C ALA A 155 -12.15 11.03 3.08
N ARG A 156 -11.98 11.45 4.33
CA ARG A 156 -10.89 12.32 4.78
C ARG A 156 -10.28 11.74 6.04
N ILE A 157 -8.96 11.74 6.10
CA ILE A 157 -8.24 11.47 7.33
C ILE A 157 -8.43 12.70 8.23
N VAL A 158 -8.87 12.50 9.47
CA VAL A 158 -9.13 13.59 10.42
C VAL A 158 -8.18 13.45 11.60
N ALA A 159 -7.32 14.45 11.80
CA ALA A 159 -6.51 14.58 13.00
C ALA A 159 -7.42 15.00 14.17
N LYS A 160 -7.72 14.09 15.10
CA LYS A 160 -8.30 14.47 16.40
C LYS A 160 -7.15 14.65 17.40
N PRO A 161 -6.89 15.87 17.88
CA PRO A 161 -5.90 16.06 18.94
C PRO A 161 -6.37 15.28 20.18
N ARG A 162 -5.57 14.31 20.63
CA ARG A 162 -5.76 13.63 21.90
C ARG A 162 -4.60 14.02 22.78
N SER A 163 -4.84 14.80 23.84
CA SER A 163 -3.77 15.07 24.80
C SER A 163 -3.40 13.78 25.52
N PHE A 164 -2.11 13.54 25.71
CA PHE A 164 -1.64 12.36 26.44
C PHE A 164 -2.25 12.30 27.86
N ARG A 165 -2.41 13.47 28.49
CA ARG A 165 -3.05 13.63 29.81
C ARG A 165 -4.51 13.18 29.82
N SER A 166 -5.28 13.44 28.76
CA SER A 166 -6.67 12.96 28.64
C SER A 166 -6.74 11.43 28.51
N THR A 167 -5.79 10.83 27.79
CA THR A 167 -5.69 9.38 27.63
C THR A 167 -5.38 8.71 28.96
N LEU A 168 -4.37 9.20 29.69
CA LEU A 168 -4.02 8.72 31.02
C LEU A 168 -5.19 8.87 32.01
N ARG A 169 -5.85 10.03 32.03
CA ARG A 169 -7.01 10.28 32.89
C ARG A 169 -8.16 9.31 32.58
N SER A 170 -8.44 9.03 31.31
CA SER A 170 -9.48 8.08 30.91
C SER A 170 -9.15 6.64 31.33
N ARG A 171 -7.88 6.23 31.21
CA ARG A 171 -7.42 4.89 31.60
C ARG A 171 -7.48 4.70 33.12
N VAL A 172 -7.00 5.67 33.89
CA VAL A 172 -7.07 5.64 35.36
C VAL A 172 -8.52 5.67 35.84
N ALA A 173 -9.37 6.53 35.27
CA ALA A 173 -10.79 6.58 35.61
C ALA A 173 -11.54 5.28 35.27
N GLY A 174 -11.17 4.62 34.17
CA GLY A 174 -11.71 3.31 33.80
C GLY A 174 -11.35 2.21 34.79
N VAL A 175 -10.10 2.16 35.26
CA VAL A 175 -9.64 1.19 36.26
C VAL A 175 -10.33 1.40 37.62
N VAL A 176 -10.43 2.65 38.09
CA VAL A 176 -11.11 2.97 39.36
C VAL A 176 -12.60 2.63 39.31
N ARG A 177 -13.26 2.84 38.16
CA ARG A 177 -14.67 2.48 37.97
C ARG A 177 -14.87 0.97 38.01
N ASN A 178 -13.97 0.20 37.39
CA ASN A 178 -14.05 -1.26 37.34
C ASN A 178 -13.83 -1.93 38.71
N GLN A 179 -13.07 -1.29 39.60
CA GLN A 179 -12.88 -1.75 40.98
C GLN A 179 -14.10 -1.48 41.88
N ARG A 180 -14.83 -0.37 41.68
CA ARG A 180 -16.05 -0.09 42.45
C ARG A 180 -17.20 -1.03 42.10
N THR A 181 -17.31 -1.46 40.85
CA THR A 181 -18.34 -2.41 40.41
C THR A 181 -18.09 -3.83 40.90
N THR A 182 -16.83 -4.24 41.07
CA THR A 182 -16.47 -5.56 41.63
C THR A 182 -16.59 -5.62 43.16
N LEU A 183 -16.47 -4.48 43.86
CA LEU A 183 -16.69 -4.39 45.31
C LEU A 183 -18.16 -4.24 45.72
N ALA A 184 -19.04 -3.80 44.81
CA ALA A 184 -20.47 -3.65 45.06
C ALA A 184 -21.29 -4.91 44.69
N SER A 185 -20.66 -5.93 44.10
CA SER A 185 -21.27 -7.20 43.70
C SER A 185 -20.90 -8.39 44.61
N ASN A 186 -20.21 -8.14 45.72
CA ASN A 186 -19.92 -9.08 46.81
C ASN A 186 -20.57 -8.58 48.10
#